data_AF-A0AAV5JMZ4-F1
#
_entry.id   AF-A0AAV5JMZ4-F1
#
_cell.length_a   1.000
_cell.length_b   1.000
_cell.length_c   1.000
_cell.angle_alpha   90.00
_cell.angle_beta   90.00
_cell.angle_gamma   90.00
#
_symmetry.space_group_name_H-M   'P 1'
#
loop_
_entity.id
_entity.type
_entity.pdbx_description
1 polymer ?
#
loop_
_entity_poly.entity_id
_entity_poly.type
_entity_poly.pdbx_seq_one_letter_code
_entity_poly.pdbx_strand_id
1 'polypeptide(L)'
;MADRTMEKSAADSRSNRAAVQATNDDASASKLSCVKKGYMKDDYIRLFVRRPVKRSPIINRGYFARWAAFRKLLYQFLDCEGSNEKGHMKKQILSLGAGFDTTYFQLQNEGKAPHLYVELDFKEI
;
A
#
# COMPACT_ATOMS: atom_id res chain seq x y z
N MET A 1 8.13 28.45 -35.77
CA MET A 1 7.89 27.04 -36.17
C MET A 1 9.22 26.32 -36.02
N ALA A 2 9.40 25.28 -35.21
CA ALA A 2 8.46 24.33 -34.65
C ALA A 2 8.81 23.99 -33.19
N ASP A 3 7.76 23.82 -32.39
CA ASP A 3 7.78 23.30 -31.03
C ASP A 3 8.08 21.79 -31.10
N ARG A 4 9.18 21.34 -30.48
CA ARG A 4 9.52 19.91 -30.37
C ARG A 4 8.84 19.36 -29.14
N THR A 5 7.60 18.92 -29.29
CA THR A 5 6.98 18.01 -28.32
C THR A 5 7.79 16.73 -28.24
N MET A 6 8.33 16.45 -27.05
CA MET A 6 9.01 15.20 -26.73
C MET A 6 8.02 14.03 -26.79
N GLU A 7 8.02 13.31 -27.90
CA GLU A 7 7.36 12.00 -28.01
C GLU A 7 8.18 10.98 -27.19
N LYS A 8 7.71 10.65 -25.97
CA LYS A 8 8.31 9.57 -25.17
C LYS A 8 8.08 8.24 -25.90
N SER A 9 9.17 7.55 -26.24
CA SER A 9 9.12 6.33 -27.04
C SER A 9 8.39 5.19 -26.32
N ALA A 10 7.72 4.31 -27.07
CA ALA A 10 7.06 3.13 -26.52
C ALA A 10 8.02 2.20 -25.74
N ALA A 11 9.31 2.21 -26.07
CA ALA A 11 10.35 1.45 -25.36
C ALA A 11 10.61 2.00 -23.95
N ASP A 12 10.66 3.32 -23.79
CA ASP A 12 10.79 3.97 -22.47
C ASP A 12 9.59 3.65 -21.56
N SER A 13 8.39 3.58 -22.15
CA SER A 13 7.18 3.23 -21.41
C SER A 13 7.13 1.76 -20.94
N ARG A 14 7.78 0.83 -21.67
CA ARG A 14 7.88 -0.60 -21.28
C ARG A 14 8.94 -0.80 -20.20
N SER A 15 10.08 -0.14 -20.34
CA SER A 15 11.16 -0.14 -19.34
C SER A 15 10.66 0.37 -17.98
N ASN A 16 9.90 1.47 -17.99
CA ASN A 16 9.30 2.02 -16.77
C ASN A 16 8.28 1.07 -16.12
N ARG A 17 7.51 0.30 -16.90
CA ARG A 17 6.53 -0.66 -16.33
C ARG A 17 7.18 -1.81 -15.58
N ALA A 18 8.25 -2.39 -16.14
CA ALA A 18 9.01 -3.43 -15.46
C ALA A 18 9.64 -2.90 -14.15
N ALA A 19 10.12 -1.66 -14.15
CA ALA A 19 10.64 -1.01 -12.95
C ALA A 19 9.56 -0.80 -11.86
N VAL A 20 8.34 -0.43 -12.27
CA VAL A 20 7.20 -0.28 -11.34
C VAL A 20 6.84 -1.63 -10.70
N GLN A 21 6.74 -2.70 -11.49
CA GLN A 21 6.50 -4.05 -10.97
C GLN A 21 7.59 -4.50 -10.00
N ALA A 22 8.86 -4.29 -10.35
CA ALA A 22 9.97 -4.63 -9.47
C ALA A 22 9.91 -3.87 -8.14
N THR A 23 9.44 -2.62 -8.15
CA THR A 23 9.28 -1.81 -6.93
C THR A 23 8.16 -2.37 -6.04
N ASN A 24 7.04 -2.80 -6.62
CA ASN A 24 5.96 -3.45 -5.88
C ASN A 24 6.40 -4.78 -5.25
N ASP A 25 7.10 -5.62 -6.01
CA ASP A 25 7.64 -6.90 -5.52
C ASP A 25 8.65 -6.68 -4.39
N ASP A 26 9.55 -5.70 -4.53
CA ASP A 26 10.54 -5.37 -3.50
C ASP A 26 9.87 -4.89 -2.19
N ALA A 27 8.84 -4.05 -2.32
CA ALA A 27 8.05 -3.57 -1.20
C ALA A 27 7.31 -4.71 -0.48
N SER A 28 6.65 -5.59 -1.23
CA SER A 28 5.92 -6.74 -0.70
C SER A 28 6.86 -7.72 0.02
N ALA A 29 8.01 -8.02 -0.56
CA ALA A 29 9.03 -8.85 0.08
C ALA A 29 9.58 -8.20 1.37
N SER A 30 9.76 -6.88 1.39
CA SER A 30 10.19 -6.14 2.57
C SER A 30 9.14 -6.14 3.69
N LYS A 31 7.86 -5.97 3.35
CA LYS A 31 6.75 -6.12 4.30
C LYS A 31 6.73 -7.54 4.90
N LEU A 32 6.86 -8.58 4.08
CA LEU A 32 6.91 -9.96 4.58
C LEU A 32 8.12 -10.22 5.50
N SER A 33 9.28 -9.62 5.21
CA SER A 33 10.47 -9.68 6.10
C SER A 33 10.16 -9.13 7.48
N CYS A 34 9.49 -7.97 7.57
CA CYS A 34 9.06 -7.38 8.84
C CYS A 34 8.09 -8.29 9.60
N VAL A 35 7.10 -8.87 8.91
CA VAL A 35 6.12 -9.79 9.53
C VAL A 35 6.80 -11.02 10.10
N LYS A 36 7.67 -11.67 9.33
CA LYS A 36 8.43 -12.85 9.80
C LYS A 36 9.35 -12.54 10.99
N LYS A 37 9.73 -11.28 11.18
CA LYS A 37 10.55 -10.82 12.30
C LYS A 37 9.74 -10.23 13.46
N GLY A 38 8.40 -10.24 13.37
CA GLY A 38 7.52 -9.76 14.44
C GLY A 38 7.42 -8.25 14.55
N TYR A 39 7.88 -7.49 13.56
CA TYR A 39 7.75 -6.02 13.58
C TYR A 39 6.29 -5.57 13.39
N MET A 40 5.53 -6.27 12.56
CA MET A 40 4.12 -5.98 12.30
C MET A 40 3.35 -7.27 12.09
N LYS A 41 2.03 -7.20 12.32
CA LYS A 41 1.11 -8.30 12.07
C LYS A 41 0.42 -8.07 10.73
N ASP A 42 0.57 -9.03 9.82
CA ASP A 42 -0.14 -9.08 8.55
C ASP A 42 -0.22 -10.54 8.08
N ASP A 43 -1.43 -11.08 8.12
CA ASP A 43 -1.69 -12.47 7.77
C ASP A 43 -1.84 -12.71 6.26
N TYR A 44 -1.86 -11.65 5.46
CA TYR A 44 -2.23 -11.67 4.05
C TYR A 44 -1.02 -11.49 3.13
N ILE A 45 -0.02 -10.69 3.51
CA ILE A 45 1.10 -10.33 2.61
C ILE A 45 1.87 -11.53 2.07
N ARG A 46 1.90 -12.64 2.82
CA ARG A 46 2.51 -13.90 2.38
C ARG A 46 1.90 -14.48 1.11
N LEU A 47 0.63 -14.16 0.81
CA LEU A 47 -0.09 -14.63 -0.38
C LEU A 47 0.37 -13.91 -1.66
N PHE A 48 0.94 -12.71 -1.52
CA PHE A 48 1.35 -11.86 -2.62
C PHE A 48 2.86 -11.90 -2.89
N VAL A 49 3.65 -12.53 -2.02
CA VAL A 49 5.11 -12.63 -2.16
C VAL A 49 5.50 -14.02 -2.67
N ARG A 50 5.94 -14.08 -3.93
CA ARG A 50 6.43 -15.32 -4.54
C ARG A 50 7.70 -15.87 -3.88
N ARG A 51 8.65 -14.99 -3.57
CA ARG A 51 9.96 -15.36 -3.01
C ARG A 51 10.26 -14.52 -1.77
N PRO A 52 10.15 -15.08 -0.56
CA PRO A 52 10.48 -14.35 0.66
C PRO A 52 11.97 -13.98 0.69
N VAL A 53 12.26 -12.69 0.92
CA VAL A 53 13.62 -12.18 1.05
C VAL A 53 13.83 -11.67 2.48
N LYS A 54 14.97 -11.98 3.11
CA LYS A 54 15.34 -11.39 4.41
C LYS A 54 15.93 -10.00 4.16
N ARG A 55 15.45 -8.98 4.87
CA ARG A 55 16.02 -7.63 4.85
C ARG A 55 16.86 -7.37 6.10
N SER A 56 17.79 -6.41 5.98
CA SER A 56 18.61 -5.96 7.11
C SER A 56 17.75 -5.31 8.21
N PRO A 57 18.21 -5.29 9.47
CA PRO A 57 17.45 -4.70 10.56
C PRO A 57 17.04 -3.24 10.32
N ILE A 58 17.90 -2.43 9.70
CA ILE A 58 17.60 -1.02 9.42
C ILE A 58 16.46 -0.87 8.39
N ILE A 59 16.42 -1.72 7.37
CA ILE A 59 15.33 -1.75 6.39
C ILE A 59 14.03 -2.18 7.04
N ASN A 60 14.05 -3.23 7.87
CA ASN A 60 12.85 -3.67 8.59
C ASN A 60 12.31 -2.58 9.53
N ARG A 61 13.18 -1.83 10.21
CA ARG A 61 12.79 -0.68 11.05
C ARG A 61 12.15 0.44 10.22
N GLY A 62 12.70 0.75 9.05
CA GLY A 62 12.13 1.75 8.15
C GLY A 62 10.73 1.37 7.65
N TYR A 63 10.55 0.12 7.21
CA TYR A 63 9.24 -0.39 6.78
C TYR A 63 8.23 -0.44 7.93
N PHE A 64 8.66 -0.84 9.13
CA PHE A 64 7.81 -0.80 10.32
C PHE A 64 7.38 0.63 10.65
N ALA A 65 8.30 1.60 10.65
CA ALA A 65 7.98 2.99 10.91
C ALA A 65 6.95 3.53 9.89
N ARG A 66 7.14 3.23 8.60
CA ARG A 66 6.17 3.57 7.55
C ARG A 66 4.80 2.97 7.83
N TRP A 67 4.73 1.67 8.11
CA TRP A 67 3.48 0.96 8.40
C TRP A 67 2.77 1.52 9.65
N ALA A 68 3.51 1.72 10.75
CA ALA A 68 2.97 2.21 12.01
C ALA A 68 2.45 3.65 11.89
N ALA A 69 3.19 4.54 11.21
CA ALA A 69 2.77 5.91 10.97
C ALA A 69 1.48 5.97 10.12
N PHE A 70 1.45 5.20 9.02
CA PHE A 70 0.27 5.15 8.15
C PHE A 70 -0.96 4.61 8.88
N ARG A 71 -0.81 3.54 9.67
CA ARG A 71 -1.91 2.98 10.46
C ARG A 71 -2.42 3.94 11.52
N LYS A 72 -1.54 4.68 12.19
CA LYS A 72 -1.95 5.71 13.14
C LYS A 72 -2.84 6.76 12.48
N LEU A 73 -2.44 7.29 11.32
CA LEU A 73 -3.22 8.28 10.58
C LEU A 73 -4.57 7.71 10.11
N LEU A 74 -4.54 6.48 9.62
CA LEU A 74 -5.73 5.79 9.12
C LEU A 74 -6.74 5.53 10.24
N TYR A 75 -6.29 5.13 11.42
CA TYR A 75 -7.15 5.01 12.59
C TYR A 75 -7.72 6.35 13.06
N GLN A 76 -6.91 7.40 13.11
CA GLN A 76 -7.40 8.73 13.44
C GLN A 76 -8.52 9.16 12.49
N PHE A 77 -8.34 8.94 11.18
CA PHE A 77 -9.37 9.23 10.19
C PHE A 77 -10.66 8.40 10.38
N LEU A 78 -10.52 7.10 10.64
CA LEU A 78 -11.67 6.19 10.82
C LEU A 78 -12.43 6.44 12.11
N ASP A 79 -11.72 6.79 13.18
CA ASP A 79 -12.26 7.04 14.51
C ASP A 79 -12.76 8.49 14.67
N CYS A 80 -12.51 9.38 13.70
CA CYS A 80 -13.16 10.68 13.68
C CYS A 80 -14.69 10.54 13.61
N GLU A 81 -15.36 11.08 14.62
CA GLU A 81 -16.80 11.27 14.62
C GLU A 81 -17.13 12.57 13.89
N GLY A 82 -18.19 12.55 13.08
CA GLY A 82 -18.68 13.77 12.44
C GLY A 82 -19.56 14.55 13.39
N SER A 83 -19.51 15.87 13.31
CA SER A 83 -20.37 16.80 14.05
C SER A 83 -21.87 16.71 13.72
N ASN A 84 -22.30 15.71 12.94
CA ASN A 84 -23.67 15.60 12.47
C ASN A 84 -24.44 14.64 13.37
N GLU A 85 -25.37 15.21 14.14
CA GLU A 85 -26.13 14.61 15.24
C GLU A 85 -27.08 13.46 14.84
N LYS A 86 -26.99 12.90 13.63
CA LYS A 86 -27.97 11.92 13.10
C LYS A 86 -27.39 10.71 12.35
N GLY A 87 -26.11 10.37 12.53
CA GLY A 87 -25.60 9.08 12.06
C GLY A 87 -24.08 8.98 11.98
N HIS A 88 -23.57 7.74 11.97
CA HIS A 88 -22.15 7.48 11.73
C HIS A 88 -21.76 7.97 10.33
N MET A 89 -20.79 8.88 10.23
CA MET A 89 -20.28 9.33 8.91
C MET A 89 -19.66 8.16 8.15
N LYS A 90 -20.10 7.96 6.91
CA LYS A 90 -19.55 6.94 6.01
C LYS A 90 -18.15 7.38 5.53
N LYS A 91 -17.11 6.69 6.01
CA LYS A 91 -15.72 6.94 5.61
C LYS A 91 -15.36 6.16 4.35
N GLN A 92 -14.62 6.78 3.45
CA GLN A 92 -14.12 6.14 2.23
C GLN A 92 -12.61 6.31 2.15
N ILE A 93 -11.90 5.29 1.68
CA ILE A 93 -10.45 5.32 1.47
C ILE A 93 -10.16 5.01 0.01
N LEU A 94 -9.34 5.84 -0.62
CA LEU A 94 -8.80 5.64 -1.96
C LEU A 94 -7.28 5.47 -1.85
N SER A 95 -6.79 4.26 -2.08
CA SER A 95 -5.37 3.93 -2.10
C SER A 95 -4.86 4.01 -3.55
N LEU A 96 -3.91 4.92 -3.80
CA LEU A 96 -3.33 5.17 -5.12
C LEU A 96 -1.94 4.54 -5.20
N GLY A 97 -1.69 3.72 -6.22
CA GLY A 97 -0.48 2.90 -6.28
C GLY A 97 -0.44 1.91 -5.13
N ALA A 98 -1.57 1.21 -4.91
CA ALA A 98 -1.76 0.32 -3.77
C ALA A 98 -0.76 -0.84 -3.80
N GLY A 99 -0.34 -1.29 -4.98
CA GLY A 99 0.45 -2.50 -5.14
C GLY A 99 -0.30 -3.70 -4.57
N PHE A 100 0.45 -4.58 -3.92
CA PHE A 100 -0.12 -5.66 -3.10
C PHE A 100 -0.35 -5.23 -1.65
N ASP A 101 -1.02 -4.10 -1.44
CA ASP A 101 -1.40 -3.71 -0.09
C ASP A 101 -2.48 -4.64 0.48
N THR A 102 -2.42 -4.83 1.79
CA THR A 102 -3.29 -5.75 2.52
C THR A 102 -4.06 -5.04 3.62
N THR A 103 -3.98 -3.70 3.64
CA THR A 103 -4.54 -2.84 4.68
C THR A 103 -6.05 -3.05 4.82
N TYR A 104 -6.79 -3.18 3.70
CA TYR A 104 -8.23 -3.44 3.76
C TYR A 104 -8.56 -4.71 4.56
N PHE A 105 -7.89 -5.82 4.26
CA PHE A 105 -8.13 -7.09 4.95
C PHE A 105 -7.75 -7.02 6.44
N GLN A 106 -6.66 -6.31 6.77
CA GLN A 106 -6.29 -6.06 8.17
C GLN A 106 -7.38 -5.27 8.91
N LEU A 107 -7.89 -4.19 8.30
CA LEU A 107 -8.95 -3.37 8.89
C LEU A 107 -10.26 -4.14 9.05
N GLN A 108 -10.59 -5.01 8.11
CA GLN A 108 -11.76 -5.88 8.18
C GLN A 108 -11.68 -6.81 9.40
N ASN A 109 -10.53 -7.46 9.62
CA ASN A 109 -10.31 -8.31 10.79
C ASN A 109 -10.33 -7.54 12.11
N GLU A 110 -9.93 -6.27 12.08
CA GLU A 110 -9.90 -5.38 13.23
C GLU A 110 -11.27 -4.74 13.53
N GLY A 111 -12.29 -4.99 12.70
CA GLY A 111 -13.61 -4.37 12.83
C GLY A 111 -13.61 -2.87 12.53
N LYS A 112 -12.60 -2.38 11.80
CA LYS A 112 -12.38 -0.97 11.46
C LYS A 112 -12.47 -0.69 9.95
N ALA A 113 -13.07 -1.58 9.17
CA ALA A 113 -13.21 -1.36 7.74
C ALA A 113 -14.04 -0.09 7.44
N PRO A 114 -13.61 0.77 6.48
CA PRO A 114 -14.39 1.91 6.04
C PRO A 114 -15.66 1.45 5.32
N HIS A 115 -16.57 2.40 5.04
CA HIS A 115 -17.73 2.14 4.21
C HIS A 115 -17.35 1.70 2.78
N LEU A 116 -16.25 2.26 2.26
CA LEU A 116 -15.71 1.89 0.95
C LEU A 116 -14.18 1.99 0.98
N TYR A 117 -13.50 0.99 0.44
CA TYR A 117 -12.05 1.00 0.22
C TYR A 117 -11.81 0.70 -1.25
N VAL A 118 -11.19 1.64 -1.97
CA VAL A 118 -10.86 1.50 -3.40
C VAL A 118 -9.35 1.53 -3.55
N GLU A 119 -8.83 0.57 -4.29
CA GLU A 119 -7.42 0.50 -4.66
C GLU A 119 -7.30 0.77 -6.16
N LEU A 120 -6.36 1.64 -6.53
CA LEU A 120 -6.02 1.93 -7.92
C LEU A 120 -4.55 1.66 -8.14
N ASP A 121 -4.25 0.88 -9.17
CA ASP A 121 -2.90 0.64 -9.66
C ASP A 121 -2.91 0.38 -11.18
N PHE A 122 -1.73 0.22 -11.77
CA PHE A 122 -1.59 -0.23 -13.14
C PHE A 122 -2.16 -1.63 -13.32
N LYS A 123 -2.63 -1.93 -14.54
CA LYS A 123 -3.27 -3.21 -14.88
C LYS A 123 -2.35 -4.42 -14.65
N GLU A 124 -1.05 -4.20 -14.76
CA GLU A 124 -0.04 -5.24 -14.66
C GLU A 124 0.43 -5.50 -13.21
N ILE A 125 -0.14 -4.79 -12.24
CA ILE A 125 0.09 -4.94 -10.80
C ILE A 125 -1.08 -5.71 -10.19
#